data_AF-A0A532CWQ5-F1
#
_entry.id   AF-A0A532CWQ5-F1
#
_cell.length_a   1.000
_cell.length_b   1.000
_cell.length_c   1.000
_cell.angle_alpha   90.00
_cell.angle_beta   90.00
_cell.angle_gamma   90.00
#
_symmetry.space_group_name_H-M   'P 1'
#
loop_
_entity.id
_entity.type
_entity.pdbx_description
1 polymer ?
#
loop_
_entity_poly.entity_id
_entity_poly.type
_entity_poly.pdbx_seq_one_letter_code
_entity_poly.pdbx_strand_id
1 'polypeptide(L)'
;MKFNLCEGSCSLVYGCRIPWFVAEQTMKRLSELARPVNDLKVAVLGLTFKENVPDLRNSRVPDIIHELREYGVQVLVHDPIAQPEEAVEEYGIHLSKWGDLKDIDGIIVAVAHRGYAEMGLQKLLKPLRSQRDGVVIDVKCLLDQAKLPKTLKYWRL
;
A
#
# COMPACT_ATOMS: atom_id res chain seq x y z
N MET A 1 -2.31 -1.56 32.58
CA MET A 1 -2.75 -2.48 31.51
C MET A 1 -1.50 -3.09 30.90
N LYS A 2 -1.34 -4.41 30.99
CA LYS A 2 -0.16 -5.13 30.50
C LYS A 2 -0.20 -5.20 28.98
N PHE A 3 0.82 -4.67 28.33
CA PHE A 3 1.12 -4.97 26.92
C PHE A 3 1.68 -6.39 26.86
N ASN A 4 0.90 -7.32 26.29
CA ASN A 4 1.44 -8.61 25.88
C ASN A 4 2.20 -8.39 24.57
N LEU A 5 3.49 -8.16 24.68
CA LEU A 5 4.43 -8.35 23.58
C LEU A 5 4.47 -9.85 23.28
N CYS A 6 4.24 -10.21 22.02
CA CYS A 6 4.46 -11.56 21.50
C CYS A 6 5.84 -12.08 21.91
N GLU A 7 5.88 -12.99 22.88
CA GLU A 7 6.99 -13.92 23.06
C GLU A 7 6.84 -15.03 22.02
N GLY A 8 7.47 -14.82 20.86
CA GLY A 8 7.57 -15.81 19.80
C GLY A 8 8.89 -15.62 19.08
N SER A 9 9.77 -16.60 19.19
CA SER A 9 11.11 -16.70 18.61
C SER A 9 11.25 -16.06 17.22
N CYS A 10 11.82 -14.85 17.19
CA CYS A 10 12.21 -14.14 15.97
C CYS A 10 13.53 -14.70 15.44
N SER A 11 13.47 -15.88 14.81
CA SER A 11 14.56 -16.40 13.98
C SER A 11 14.22 -16.14 12.51
N LEU A 12 14.27 -14.87 12.07
CA LEU A 12 14.41 -14.38 10.68
C LEU A 12 14.29 -12.82 10.67
N VAL A 13 15.33 -12.14 11.19
CA VAL A 13 15.31 -10.72 11.62
C VAL A 13 15.08 -9.69 10.50
N TYR A 14 15.25 -10.03 9.22
CA TYR A 14 15.10 -9.05 8.12
C TYR A 14 13.72 -9.07 7.45
N GLY A 15 13.06 -10.22 7.39
CA GLY A 15 11.78 -10.33 6.69
C GLY A 15 10.63 -9.65 7.43
N CYS A 16 10.61 -9.72 8.76
CA CYS A 16 9.47 -9.26 9.56
C CYS A 16 9.33 -7.72 9.59
N ARG A 17 10.42 -6.97 9.38
CA ARG A 17 10.41 -5.50 9.55
C ARG A 17 10.06 -4.71 8.28
N ILE A 18 10.04 -5.34 7.11
CA ILE A 18 9.81 -4.64 5.84
C ILE A 18 8.41 -4.03 5.79
N PRO A 19 7.31 -4.74 6.12
CA PRO A 19 5.97 -4.15 6.09
C PRO A 19 5.85 -2.91 6.98
N TRP A 20 6.33 -3.02 8.22
CA TRP A 20 6.37 -1.93 9.18
C TRP A 20 7.18 -0.72 8.66
N PHE A 21 8.35 -0.98 8.08
CA PHE A 21 9.19 0.08 7.53
C PHE A 21 8.50 0.80 6.36
N VAL A 22 7.80 0.06 5.49
CA VAL A 22 7.00 0.66 4.41
C VAL A 22 5.88 1.54 4.98
N ALA A 23 5.16 1.06 6.01
CA ALA A 23 4.13 1.85 6.69
C ALA A 23 4.71 3.12 7.32
N GLU A 24 5.84 3.04 8.02
CA GLU A 24 6.55 4.18 8.61
C GLU A 24 6.98 5.21 7.54
N GLN A 25 7.56 4.75 6.43
CA GLN A 25 7.96 5.62 5.32
C GLN A 25 6.75 6.29 4.65
N THR A 26 5.61 5.60 4.60
CA THR A 26 4.35 6.15 4.11
C THR A 26 3.88 7.25 5.06
N MET A 27 3.79 6.96 6.36
CA MET A 27 3.32 7.91 7.37
C MET A 27 4.19 9.15 7.46
N LYS A 28 5.51 9.01 7.37
CA LYS A 28 6.45 10.14 7.38
C LYS A 28 6.18 11.14 6.24
N ARG A 29 5.72 10.67 5.08
CA ARG A 29 5.41 11.54 3.93
C ARG A 29 3.99 12.08 3.99
N LEU A 30 3.07 11.28 4.48
CA LEU A 30 1.69 11.70 4.72
C LEU A 30 1.61 12.80 5.79
N SER A 31 2.46 12.79 6.81
CA SER A 31 2.49 13.83 7.85
C SER A 31 2.95 15.20 7.33
N GLU A 32 3.60 15.24 6.16
CA GLU A 32 3.94 16.49 5.48
C GLU A 32 2.73 17.09 4.73
N LEU A 33 1.60 16.36 4.67
CA LEU A 33 0.33 16.89 4.17
C LEU A 33 -0.37 17.64 5.29
N ALA A 34 -0.91 18.81 5.00
CA ALA A 34 -1.70 19.59 5.95
C ALA A 34 -3.13 19.02 6.10
N ARG A 35 -3.25 17.75 6.49
CA ARG A 35 -4.53 17.04 6.68
C ARG A 35 -4.50 16.18 7.95
N PRO A 36 -5.63 16.08 8.68
CA PRO A 36 -5.74 15.17 9.82
C PRO A 36 -5.54 13.72 9.39
N VAL A 37 -4.88 12.91 10.24
CA VAL A 37 -4.57 11.52 9.91
C VAL A 37 -5.83 10.69 9.61
N ASN A 38 -6.91 10.94 10.34
CA ASN A 38 -8.20 10.25 10.15
C ASN A 38 -8.89 10.54 8.81
N ASP A 39 -8.52 11.64 8.16
CA ASP A 39 -9.06 12.03 6.85
C ASP A 39 -8.17 11.57 5.69
N LEU A 40 -6.96 11.06 6.00
CA LEU A 40 -6.04 10.56 5.00
C LEU A 40 -6.54 9.24 4.43
N LYS A 41 -6.42 9.11 3.11
CA LYS A 41 -6.79 7.90 2.39
C LYS A 41 -5.61 7.37 1.58
N VAL A 42 -5.28 6.09 1.74
CA VAL A 42 -4.19 5.43 1.03
C VAL A 42 -4.73 4.27 0.21
N ALA A 43 -4.34 4.18 -1.07
CA ALA A 43 -4.59 3.00 -1.87
C ALA A 43 -3.37 2.07 -1.84
N VAL A 44 -3.58 0.82 -1.45
CA VAL A 44 -2.61 -0.26 -1.57
C VAL A 44 -2.93 -1.07 -2.81
N LEU A 45 -1.99 -1.05 -3.76
CA LEU A 45 -2.07 -1.72 -5.06
C LEU A 45 -1.31 -3.04 -5.00
N GLY A 46 -2.06 -4.13 -5.05
CA GLY A 46 -1.59 -5.50 -4.90
C GLY A 46 -1.78 -5.99 -3.47
N LEU A 47 -2.39 -7.16 -3.33
CA LEU A 47 -2.58 -7.91 -2.08
C LEU A 47 -1.93 -9.29 -2.17
N THR A 48 -1.77 -9.85 -3.37
CA THR A 48 -1.14 -11.16 -3.59
C THR A 48 0.32 -11.23 -3.14
N PHE A 49 0.80 -12.43 -2.85
CA PHE A 49 2.20 -12.66 -2.50
C PHE A 49 3.13 -12.49 -3.71
N LYS A 50 2.67 -12.90 -4.90
CA LYS A 50 3.46 -12.92 -6.13
C LYS A 50 2.77 -12.15 -7.25
N GLU A 51 3.58 -11.48 -8.02
CA GLU A 51 3.13 -10.80 -9.23
C GLU A 51 2.47 -11.80 -10.18
N ASN A 52 1.29 -11.42 -10.67
CA ASN A 52 0.55 -12.17 -11.69
C ASN A 52 0.03 -13.55 -11.25
N VAL A 53 -0.01 -13.83 -9.95
CA VAL A 53 -0.51 -15.09 -9.39
C VAL A 53 -1.50 -14.80 -8.26
N PRO A 54 -2.72 -15.37 -8.28
CA PRO A 54 -3.71 -15.20 -7.21
C PRO A 54 -3.35 -16.07 -5.99
N ASP A 55 -2.21 -15.81 -5.34
CA ASP A 55 -1.78 -16.53 -4.14
C ASP A 55 -1.70 -15.57 -2.97
N LEU A 56 -2.61 -15.70 -2.01
CA LEU A 56 -2.74 -14.81 -0.87
C LEU A 56 -1.97 -15.30 0.36
N ARG A 57 -1.93 -16.62 0.61
CA ARG A 57 -1.50 -17.29 1.87
C ARG A 57 -0.24 -16.78 2.57
N ASN A 58 0.76 -16.29 1.82
CA ASN A 58 2.04 -15.82 2.37
C ASN A 58 2.28 -14.32 2.15
N SER A 59 1.23 -13.58 1.79
CA SER A 59 1.33 -12.15 1.57
C SER A 59 1.64 -11.43 2.88
N ARG A 60 2.56 -10.47 2.79
CA ARG A 60 2.89 -9.54 3.88
C ARG A 60 2.32 -8.15 3.65
N VAL A 61 1.54 -7.97 2.58
CA VAL A 61 0.80 -6.74 2.35
C VAL A 61 -0.27 -6.50 3.44
N PRO A 62 -0.98 -7.53 3.97
CA PRO A 62 -1.89 -7.35 5.09
C PRO A 62 -1.26 -6.66 6.30
N ASP A 63 0.01 -6.93 6.59
CA ASP A 63 0.74 -6.29 7.69
C ASP A 63 0.88 -4.77 7.46
N ILE A 64 1.19 -4.34 6.22
CA ILE A 64 1.25 -2.90 5.85
C ILE A 64 -0.11 -2.24 6.07
N ILE A 65 -1.18 -2.92 5.65
CA ILE A 65 -2.55 -2.44 5.75
C ILE A 65 -2.96 -2.29 7.22
N HIS A 66 -2.61 -3.27 8.05
CA HIS A 66 -2.91 -3.26 9.48
C HIS A 66 -2.24 -2.07 10.16
N GLU A 67 -0.92 -1.90 9.98
CA GLU A 67 -0.14 -0.80 10.57
C GLU A 67 -0.71 0.57 10.16
N LEU A 68 -1.03 0.78 8.88
CA LEU A 68 -1.64 2.03 8.42
C LEU A 68 -3.01 2.30 9.06
N ARG A 69 -3.82 1.25 9.25
CA ARG A 69 -5.11 1.36 9.94
C ARG A 69 -4.93 1.66 11.42
N GLU A 70 -3.90 1.13 12.08
CA GLU A 70 -3.58 1.45 13.48
C GLU A 70 -3.21 2.94 13.66
N TYR A 71 -2.58 3.55 12.65
CA TYR A 71 -2.36 5.00 12.64
C TYR A 71 -3.65 5.82 12.44
N GLY A 72 -4.77 5.19 12.07
CA GLY A 72 -6.05 5.85 11.77
C GLY A 72 -6.25 6.23 10.31
N VAL A 73 -5.38 5.79 9.40
CA VAL A 73 -5.50 6.07 7.96
C VAL A 73 -6.56 5.17 7.32
N GLN A 74 -7.37 5.74 6.43
CA GLN A 74 -8.32 4.98 5.63
C GLN A 74 -7.59 4.24 4.51
N VAL A 75 -7.60 2.90 4.53
CA VAL A 75 -6.89 2.09 3.54
C VAL A 75 -7.89 1.45 2.56
N LEU A 76 -7.74 1.79 1.28
CA LEU A 76 -8.37 1.10 0.16
C LEU A 76 -7.39 0.10 -0.43
N VAL A 77 -7.86 -1.11 -0.73
CA VAL A 77 -7.00 -2.16 -1.29
C VAL A 77 -7.54 -2.52 -2.66
N HIS A 78 -6.66 -2.58 -3.65
CA HIS A 78 -7.02 -3.06 -4.98
C HIS A 78 -6.00 -4.08 -5.43
N ASP A 79 -6.46 -5.19 -6.00
CA ASP A 79 -5.63 -6.17 -6.67
C ASP A 79 -6.41 -6.69 -7.89
N PRO A 80 -5.84 -6.67 -9.11
CA PRO A 80 -6.53 -7.09 -10.32
C PRO A 80 -6.68 -8.61 -10.46
N ILE A 81 -5.98 -9.40 -9.63
CA ILE A 81 -5.84 -10.86 -9.79
C ILE A 81 -6.33 -11.60 -8.55
N ALA A 82 -6.22 -11.02 -7.35
CA ALA A 82 -6.74 -11.62 -6.13
C ALA A 82 -8.25 -11.86 -6.20
N GLN A 83 -8.69 -12.98 -5.62
CA GLN A 83 -10.11 -13.28 -5.49
C GLN A 83 -10.69 -12.50 -4.30
N PRO A 84 -11.78 -11.71 -4.49
CA PRO A 84 -12.37 -10.93 -3.40
C PRO A 84 -12.83 -11.77 -2.22
N GLU A 85 -13.38 -12.96 -2.47
CA GLU A 85 -13.88 -13.86 -1.44
C GLU A 85 -12.72 -14.39 -0.57
N GLU A 86 -11.63 -14.83 -1.20
CA GLU A 86 -10.42 -15.31 -0.52
C GLU A 86 -9.75 -14.18 0.30
N ALA A 87 -9.72 -12.95 -0.23
CA ALA A 87 -9.18 -11.80 0.50
C ALA A 87 -9.94 -11.47 1.79
N VAL A 88 -11.26 -11.69 1.78
CA VAL A 88 -12.11 -11.52 2.97
C VAL A 88 -11.96 -12.70 3.93
N GLU A 89 -11.94 -13.93 3.42
CA GLU A 89 -11.80 -15.14 4.23
C GLU A 89 -10.45 -15.20 4.96
N GLU A 90 -9.35 -14.91 4.26
CA GLU A 90 -7.99 -15.01 4.81
C GLU A 90 -7.62 -13.80 5.68
N TYR A 91 -8.03 -12.59 5.29
CA TYR A 91 -7.53 -11.34 5.90
C TYR A 91 -8.61 -10.34 6.33
N GLY A 92 -9.89 -10.61 6.08
CA GLY A 92 -10.97 -9.64 6.33
C GLY A 92 -10.82 -8.36 5.50
N ILE A 93 -10.16 -8.44 4.34
CA ILE A 93 -9.89 -7.29 3.47
C ILE A 93 -10.87 -7.29 2.30
N HIS A 94 -11.66 -6.23 2.20
CA HIS A 94 -12.49 -5.97 1.02
C HIS A 94 -11.67 -5.31 -0.08
N LEU A 95 -11.65 -5.94 -1.26
CA LEU A 95 -11.04 -5.37 -2.46
C LEU A 95 -11.95 -4.30 -3.08
N SER A 96 -11.38 -3.13 -3.29
CA SER A 96 -11.97 -2.01 -4.02
C SER A 96 -11.82 -2.21 -5.52
N LYS A 97 -12.81 -1.80 -6.31
CA LYS A 97 -12.64 -1.74 -7.77
C LYS A 97 -11.74 -0.56 -8.12
N TRP A 98 -11.06 -0.64 -9.26
CA TRP A 98 -10.19 0.45 -9.71
C TRP A 98 -10.93 1.81 -9.78
N GLY A 99 -12.18 1.82 -10.24
CA GLY A 99 -13.00 3.03 -10.33
C GLY A 99 -13.41 3.65 -8.99
N ASP A 100 -13.31 2.89 -7.89
CA ASP A 100 -13.64 3.36 -6.55
C ASP A 100 -12.43 4.04 -5.88
N LEU A 101 -11.23 3.88 -6.46
CA LEU A 101 -10.03 4.58 -6.01
C LEU A 101 -10.11 6.06 -6.43
N LYS A 102 -10.54 6.91 -5.50
CA LYS A 102 -10.64 8.35 -5.68
C LYS A 102 -10.31 9.11 -4.40
N ASP A 103 -9.83 10.32 -4.59
CA ASP A 103 -9.51 11.27 -3.52
C ASP A 103 -8.51 10.70 -2.50
N ILE A 104 -7.55 9.91 -2.97
CA ILE A 104 -6.51 9.30 -2.15
C ILE A 104 -5.32 10.26 -1.98
N ASP A 105 -4.71 10.25 -0.82
CA ASP A 105 -3.53 11.05 -0.46
C ASP A 105 -2.23 10.30 -0.75
N GLY A 106 -2.28 8.96 -0.73
CA GLY A 106 -1.13 8.12 -1.00
C GLY A 106 -1.46 6.89 -1.85
N ILE A 107 -0.50 6.47 -2.66
CA ILE A 107 -0.50 5.19 -3.39
C ILE A 107 0.69 4.36 -2.89
N ILE A 108 0.44 3.10 -2.56
CA ILE A 108 1.47 2.10 -2.30
C ILE A 108 1.38 1.04 -3.39
N VAL A 109 2.38 0.95 -4.26
CA VAL A 109 2.55 -0.17 -5.19
C VAL A 109 3.25 -1.29 -4.43
N ALA A 110 2.46 -2.18 -3.84
CA ALA A 110 2.95 -3.29 -3.02
C ALA A 110 3.36 -4.50 -3.89
N VAL A 111 2.65 -4.73 -5.01
CA VAL A 111 2.92 -5.83 -5.94
C VAL A 111 2.93 -5.30 -7.38
N ALA A 112 3.97 -5.63 -8.15
CA ALA A 112 4.19 -5.16 -9.52
C ALA A 112 3.43 -6.00 -10.57
N HIS A 113 2.10 -6.06 -10.50
CA HIS A 113 1.29 -6.75 -11.51
C HIS A 113 1.46 -6.12 -12.91
N ARG A 114 1.39 -6.95 -13.95
CA ARG A 114 1.41 -6.49 -15.35
C ARG A 114 0.29 -5.49 -15.65
N GLY A 115 -0.89 -5.71 -15.07
CA GLY A 115 -2.01 -4.78 -15.20
C GLY A 115 -1.65 -3.35 -14.78
N TYR A 116 -0.88 -3.18 -13.69
CA TYR A 116 -0.41 -1.86 -13.27
C TYR A 116 0.63 -1.29 -14.22
N ALA A 117 1.58 -2.11 -14.67
CA ALA A 117 2.60 -1.69 -15.63
C ALA A 117 1.97 -1.18 -16.94
N GLU A 118 0.97 -1.90 -17.47
CA GLU A 118 0.28 -1.60 -18.72
C GLU A 118 -0.63 -0.37 -18.64
N MET A 119 -1.18 -0.06 -17.46
CA MET A 119 -1.97 1.15 -17.26
C MET A 119 -1.14 2.42 -17.49
N GLY A 120 0.15 2.36 -17.21
CA GLY A 120 1.07 3.49 -17.29
C GLY A 120 0.87 4.50 -16.16
N LEU A 121 1.90 5.34 -15.98
CA LEU A 121 2.03 6.22 -14.83
C LEU A 121 0.86 7.20 -14.66
N GLN A 122 0.40 7.81 -15.75
CA GLN A 122 -0.70 8.78 -15.74
C GLN A 122 -1.99 8.18 -15.18
N LYS A 123 -2.34 6.94 -15.58
CA LYS A 123 -3.54 6.27 -15.08
C LYS A 123 -3.37 5.83 -13.64
N LEU A 124 -2.21 5.29 -13.28
CA LEU A 124 -1.90 4.86 -11.91
C LEU A 124 -2.01 6.01 -10.91
N LEU A 125 -1.55 7.20 -11.26
CA LEU A 125 -1.56 8.38 -10.38
C LEU A 125 -2.89 9.13 -10.38
N LYS A 126 -3.79 8.87 -11.33
CA LYS A 126 -5.07 9.57 -11.48
C LYS A 126 -5.94 9.57 -10.20
N PRO A 127 -5.99 8.50 -9.40
CA PRO A 127 -6.76 8.48 -8.16
C PRO A 127 -6.29 9.51 -7.11
N LEU A 128 -5.02 9.95 -7.16
CA LEU A 128 -4.48 10.89 -6.19
C LEU A 128 -5.30 12.18 -6.21
N ARG A 129 -5.76 12.58 -5.01
CA ARG A 129 -6.46 13.83 -4.75
C ARG A 129 -5.69 15.05 -5.27
N SER A 130 -4.37 15.00 -5.19
CA SER A 130 -3.49 16.08 -5.60
C SER A 130 -2.24 15.55 -6.29
N GLN A 131 -1.98 16.07 -7.49
CA GLN A 131 -0.75 15.81 -8.24
C GLN A 131 0.43 16.70 -7.77
N ARG A 132 0.22 17.55 -6.75
CA ARG A 132 1.22 18.51 -6.27
C ARG A 132 1.95 18.08 -5.01
N ASP A 133 1.36 17.18 -4.23
CA ASP A 133 1.89 16.76 -2.93
C ASP A 133 1.54 15.31 -2.59
N GLY A 134 0.81 14.59 -3.45
CA GLY A 134 0.45 13.18 -3.24
C GLY A 134 1.65 12.29 -2.97
N VAL A 135 1.44 11.27 -2.14
CA VAL A 135 2.48 10.32 -1.72
C VAL A 135 2.47 9.11 -2.65
N VAL A 136 3.65 8.68 -3.08
CA VAL A 136 3.81 7.47 -3.89
C VAL A 136 4.93 6.62 -3.30
N ILE A 137 4.58 5.40 -2.92
CA ILE A 137 5.47 4.39 -2.33
C ILE A 137 5.54 3.23 -3.31
N ASP A 138 6.72 2.94 -3.83
CA ASP A 138 6.94 1.88 -4.81
C ASP A 138 7.84 0.79 -4.21
N VAL A 139 7.21 -0.23 -3.63
CA VAL A 139 7.92 -1.30 -2.91
C VAL A 139 8.67 -2.22 -3.87
N LYS A 140 8.18 -2.34 -5.10
CA LYS A 140 8.70 -3.28 -6.12
C LYS A 140 9.43 -2.60 -7.28
N CYS A 141 9.68 -1.29 -7.17
CA CYS A 141 10.38 -0.50 -8.20
C CYS A 141 9.72 -0.62 -9.59
N LEU A 142 8.39 -0.67 -9.63
CA LEU A 142 7.61 -0.75 -10.87
C LEU A 142 7.66 0.57 -11.67
N LEU A 143 7.75 1.70 -10.99
CA LEU A 143 7.59 3.02 -11.58
C LEU A 143 8.92 3.59 -12.09
N ASP A 144 8.86 4.20 -13.27
CA ASP A 144 9.97 4.98 -13.81
C ASP A 144 10.06 6.33 -13.08
N GLN A 145 11.02 6.44 -12.16
CA GLN A 145 11.24 7.64 -11.37
C GLN A 145 11.49 8.89 -12.21
N ALA A 146 12.10 8.76 -13.39
CA ALA A 146 12.37 9.91 -14.25
C ALA A 146 11.09 10.53 -14.83
N LYS A 147 9.99 9.75 -14.89
CA LYS A 147 8.69 10.18 -15.40
C LYS A 147 7.74 10.68 -14.31
N LEU A 148 8.09 10.49 -13.03
CA LEU A 148 7.28 10.96 -11.92
C LEU A 148 7.29 12.49 -11.83
N PRO A 149 6.13 13.14 -11.62
CA PRO A 149 6.10 14.55 -11.27
C PRO A 149 6.95 14.82 -10.03
N LYS A 150 7.91 15.75 -10.13
CA LYS A 150 8.82 16.11 -9.02
C LYS A 150 8.11 16.70 -7.80
N THR A 151 6.86 17.07 -7.96
CA THR A 151 5.97 17.57 -6.91
C THR A 151 5.48 16.45 -5.98
N LEU A 152 5.45 15.20 -6.44
CA LEU A 152 5.01 14.08 -5.61
C LEU A 152 6.07 13.67 -4.59
N LYS A 153 5.60 13.27 -3.41
CA LYS A 153 6.44 12.71 -2.35
C LYS A 153 6.69 11.23 -2.65
N TYR A 154 7.77 10.95 -3.36
CA TYR A 154 8.12 9.60 -3.82
C TYR A 154 9.09 8.87 -2.88
N TRP A 155 8.92 7.56 -2.77
CA TRP A 155 9.89 6.64 -2.15
C TRP A 155 9.80 5.25 -2.74
N ARG A 156 10.93 4.54 -2.73
CA ARG A 156 11.04 3.13 -3.11
C ARG A 156 12.03 2.41 -2.20
N LEU A 157 11.94 1.09 -2.15
CA LEU A 157 12.89 0.22 -1.44
C LEU A 157 14.24 0.16 -2.15
#